data_AF-A0A2N4TLK7-F1
#
_entry.id   AF-A0A2N4TLK7-F1
#
_cell.length_a   1.000
_cell.length_b   1.000
_cell.length_c   1.000
_cell.angle_alpha   90.00
_cell.angle_beta   90.00
_cell.angle_gamma   90.00
#
_symmetry.space_group_name_H-M   'P 1'
#
loop_
_entity.id
_entity.type
_entity.pdbx_description
1 polymer ?
#
loop_
_entity_poly.entity_id
_entity_poly.type
_entity_poly.pdbx_seq_one_letter_code
_entity_poly.pdbx_strand_id
1 'polypeptide(L)'
;MKTSKFTEAQIAFALKQAELGTKVDEVCRMLGISEATFYNWKKKYGGVCPSELRWMRQLEKENAKLKRLVADLSLDKAMLQDVMSKKALKPSRKRTQLDELRDRYRVSLTKACALFHISRSL
;
A
#
# COMPACT_ATOMS: atom_id res chain seq x y z
N MET A 1 -10.48 -1.09 -11.69
CA MET A 1 -10.24 -0.18 -12.85
C MET A 1 -9.47 -0.97 -13.90
N LYS A 2 -9.90 -0.96 -15.16
CA LYS A 2 -9.08 -1.49 -16.26
C LYS A 2 -7.76 -0.71 -16.30
N THR A 3 -6.64 -1.40 -16.39
CA THR A 3 -5.31 -0.80 -16.51
C THR A 3 -5.26 0.02 -17.80
N SER A 4 -5.02 1.33 -17.68
CA SER A 4 -4.83 2.20 -18.84
C SER A 4 -3.59 1.75 -19.61
N LYS A 5 -3.68 1.69 -20.94
CA LYS A 5 -2.54 1.42 -21.83
C LYS A 5 -1.47 2.53 -21.74
N PHE A 6 -1.87 3.72 -21.31
CA PHE A 6 -1.01 4.89 -21.13
C PHE A 6 -0.66 5.08 -19.66
N THR A 7 0.62 5.33 -19.40
CA THR A 7 1.11 5.72 -18.08
C THR A 7 0.59 7.10 -17.72
N GLU A 8 0.37 7.39 -16.44
CA GLU A 8 -0.12 8.73 -16.05
C GLU A 8 0.90 9.83 -16.35
N ALA A 9 2.19 9.48 -16.48
CA ALA A 9 3.22 10.42 -16.91
C ALA A 9 3.02 10.84 -18.38
N GLN A 10 2.65 9.90 -19.26
CA GLN A 10 2.28 10.20 -20.65
C GLN A 10 1.01 11.04 -20.72
N ILE A 11 0.02 10.73 -19.88
CA ILE A 11 -1.23 11.51 -19.79
C ILE A 11 -0.93 12.95 -19.36
N ALA A 12 -0.13 13.15 -18.31
CA ALA A 12 0.22 14.47 -17.82
C ALA A 12 1.05 15.27 -18.83
N PHE A 13 1.97 14.59 -19.54
CA PHE A 13 2.74 15.21 -20.61
C PHE A 13 1.84 15.69 -21.74
N ALA A 14 0.87 14.88 -22.17
CA ALA A 14 -0.10 15.23 -23.20
C ALA A 14 -0.91 16.47 -22.82
N LEU A 15 -1.42 16.52 -21.57
CA LEU A 15 -2.17 17.67 -21.07
C LEU A 15 -1.30 18.93 -21.00
N LYS A 16 -0.05 18.80 -20.57
CA LYS A 16 0.90 19.92 -20.49
C LYS A 16 1.27 20.49 -21.85
N GLN A 17 1.40 19.67 -22.89
CA GLN A 17 1.62 20.15 -24.26
C GLN A 17 0.47 21.04 -24.73
N ALA A 18 -0.77 20.63 -24.46
CA ALA A 18 -1.95 21.44 -24.78
C ALA A 18 -2.04 22.73 -23.95
N GLU A 19 -1.62 22.71 -22.69
CA GLU A 19 -1.52 23.93 -21.85
C GLU A 19 -0.44 24.89 -22.36
N LEU A 20 0.66 24.38 -22.93
CA LEU A 20 1.74 25.18 -23.53
C LEU A 20 1.40 25.73 -24.92
N GLY A 21 0.21 25.44 -25.44
CA GLY A 21 -0.31 26.00 -26.70
C GLY A 21 -0.28 25.07 -27.90
N THR A 22 0.15 23.81 -27.77
CA THR A 22 0.03 22.81 -28.85
C THR A 22 -1.44 22.49 -29.10
N LYS A 23 -1.86 22.40 -30.37
CA LYS A 23 -3.24 22.05 -30.71
C LYS A 23 -3.56 20.64 -30.22
N VAL A 24 -4.77 20.46 -29.65
CA VAL A 24 -5.22 19.17 -29.12
C VAL A 24 -5.22 18.07 -30.20
N ASP A 25 -5.61 18.40 -31.44
CA ASP A 25 -5.56 17.48 -32.58
C ASP A 25 -4.14 16.95 -32.87
N GLU A 26 -3.11 17.81 -32.79
CA GLU A 26 -1.71 17.41 -32.99
C GLU A 26 -1.23 16.48 -31.86
N VAL A 27 -1.58 16.79 -30.61
CA VAL A 27 -1.28 15.94 -29.45
C VAL A 27 -1.97 14.57 -29.60
N CYS A 28 -3.21 14.56 -30.07
CA CYS A 28 -3.98 13.34 -30.30
C CYS A 28 -3.36 12.46 -31.40
N ARG A 29 -2.95 13.08 -32.52
CA ARG A 29 -2.25 12.39 -33.62
C ARG A 29 -0.91 11.82 -33.19
N MET A 30 -0.09 12.58 -32.45
CA MET A 30 1.21 12.11 -31.98
C MET A 30 1.12 10.91 -31.03
N LEU A 31 0.10 10.90 -30.16
CA LEU A 31 -0.08 9.84 -29.15
C LEU A 31 -0.98 8.69 -29.63
N GLY A 32 -1.58 8.81 -30.82
CA GLY A 32 -2.52 7.83 -31.35
C GLY A 32 -3.78 7.69 -30.49
N ILE A 33 -4.30 8.81 -29.97
CA ILE A 33 -5.51 8.84 -29.14
C ILE A 33 -6.62 9.66 -29.81
N SER A 34 -7.86 9.43 -29.42
CA SER A 34 -8.98 10.28 -29.83
C SER A 34 -9.05 11.56 -28.98
N GLU A 35 -9.63 12.64 -29.52
CA GLU A 35 -9.89 13.86 -28.76
C GLU A 35 -10.80 13.59 -27.54
N ALA A 36 -11.77 12.70 -27.67
CA ALA A 36 -12.61 12.29 -26.54
C ALA A 36 -11.79 11.71 -25.38
N THR A 37 -10.76 10.90 -25.69
CA THR A 37 -9.82 10.38 -24.70
C THR A 37 -9.04 11.52 -24.03
N PHE A 38 -8.57 12.48 -24.82
CA PHE A 38 -7.84 13.65 -24.31
C PHE A 38 -8.70 14.48 -23.35
N TYR A 39 -9.94 14.81 -23.70
CA TYR A 39 -10.82 15.58 -22.82
C TYR A 39 -11.23 14.80 -21.56
N ASN A 40 -11.39 13.48 -21.66
CA ASN A 40 -11.58 12.62 -20.48
C ASN A 40 -10.36 12.67 -19.55
N TRP A 41 -9.15 12.68 -20.10
CA TRP A 41 -7.92 12.89 -19.31
C TRP A 41 -7.88 14.29 -18.71
N LYS A 42 -8.21 15.33 -19.46
CA LYS A 42 -8.26 16.71 -18.96
C LYS A 42 -9.26 16.87 -17.81
N LYS A 43 -10.41 16.21 -17.88
CA LYS A 43 -11.40 16.20 -16.78
C LYS A 43 -10.89 15.50 -15.52
N LYS A 44 -10.09 14.44 -15.69
CA LYS A 44 -9.64 13.58 -14.58
C LYS A 44 -8.29 14.02 -13.97
N TYR A 45 -7.41 14.58 -14.78
CA TYR A 45 -6.02 14.90 -14.45
C TYR A 45 -5.66 16.37 -14.73
N GLY A 46 -6.57 17.15 -15.33
CA GLY A 46 -6.35 18.58 -15.56
C GLY A 46 -6.15 19.32 -14.25
N GLY A 47 -5.13 20.16 -14.19
CA GLY A 47 -4.71 20.86 -12.96
C GLY A 47 -3.76 20.06 -12.07
N VAL A 48 -3.47 18.79 -12.36
CA VAL A 48 -2.49 18.00 -11.62
C VAL A 48 -1.14 18.03 -12.35
N CYS A 49 -0.16 18.70 -11.76
CA CYS A 49 1.18 18.78 -12.31
C CYS A 49 1.87 17.41 -12.33
N PRO A 50 2.79 17.14 -13.28
CA PRO A 50 3.56 15.89 -13.31
C PRO A 50 4.35 15.61 -12.02
N SER A 51 4.74 16.67 -11.29
CA SER A 51 5.35 16.58 -9.95
C SER A 51 4.36 16.11 -8.89
N GLU A 52 3.12 16.59 -8.93
CA GLU A 52 2.04 16.20 -8.02
C GLU A 52 1.62 14.75 -8.24
N LEU A 53 1.60 14.27 -9.49
CA LEU A 53 1.37 12.85 -9.79
C LEU A 53 2.46 11.95 -9.21
N ARG A 54 3.74 12.34 -9.32
CA ARG A 54 4.85 11.59 -8.70
C ARG A 54 4.71 11.57 -7.18
N TRP A 55 4.41 12.71 -6.58
CA TRP A 55 4.19 12.85 -5.15
C TRP A 55 2.99 11.99 -4.68
N MET A 56 1.89 12.01 -5.42
CA MET A 56 0.70 11.21 -5.14
C MET A 56 1.01 9.71 -5.15
N ARG A 57 1.73 9.19 -6.14
CA ARG A 57 2.16 7.78 -6.16
C ARG A 57 3.06 7.43 -4.98
N GLN A 58 3.99 8.33 -4.63
CA GLN A 58 4.87 8.13 -3.49
C GLN A 58 4.05 8.05 -2.20
N LEU A 59 3.10 8.97 -2.01
CA LEU A 59 2.17 8.96 -0.88
C LEU A 59 1.30 7.71 -0.86
N GLU A 60 0.79 7.24 -1.99
CA GLU A 60 0.01 6.01 -2.06
C GLU A 60 0.85 4.79 -1.65
N LYS A 61 2.11 4.72 -2.10
CA LYS A 61 3.05 3.65 -1.73
C LYS A 61 3.38 3.70 -0.24
N GLU A 62 3.68 4.88 0.30
CA GLU A 62 3.92 5.06 1.73
C GLU A 62 2.68 4.73 2.56
N ASN A 63 1.49 5.18 2.14
CA ASN A 63 0.24 4.86 2.82
C ASN A 63 -0.05 3.35 2.80
N ALA A 64 0.20 2.66 1.69
CA ALA A 64 0.08 1.21 1.61
C ALA A 64 1.06 0.50 2.57
N LYS A 65 2.31 0.98 2.66
CA LYS A 65 3.31 0.48 3.61
C LYS A 65 2.90 0.73 5.06
N LEU A 66 2.45 1.94 5.37
CA LEU A 66 1.98 2.33 6.70
C LEU A 66 0.76 1.50 7.13
N LYS A 67 -0.22 1.29 6.24
CA LYS A 67 -1.38 0.43 6.53
C LYS A 67 -0.96 -0.99 6.89
N ARG A 68 0.00 -1.58 6.17
CA ARG A 68 0.54 -2.91 6.51
C ARG A 68 1.21 -2.90 7.89
N LEU A 69 2.09 -1.93 8.15
CA LEU A 69 2.76 -1.80 9.44
C LEU A 69 1.77 -1.63 10.59
N VAL A 70 0.76 -0.78 10.42
CA VAL A 70 -0.30 -0.57 11.42
C VAL A 70 -1.09 -1.86 11.67
N ALA A 71 -1.43 -2.62 10.62
CA ALA A 71 -2.11 -3.89 10.78
C ALA A 71 -1.23 -4.91 11.54
N ASP A 72 0.05 -5.03 11.18
CA ASP A 72 0.99 -5.92 11.86
C ASP A 72 1.18 -5.55 13.34
N LEU A 73 1.43 -4.27 13.63
CA LEU A 73 1.60 -3.77 15.00
C LEU A 73 0.33 -3.88 15.82
N SER A 74 -0.85 -3.69 15.21
CA SER A 74 -2.13 -3.85 15.90
C SER A 74 -2.36 -5.32 16.29
N LEU A 75 -1.99 -6.27 15.42
CA LEU A 75 -2.05 -7.69 15.73
C LEU A 75 -1.09 -8.05 16.87
N ASP A 76 0.15 -7.57 16.80
CA ASP A 76 1.17 -7.80 17.84
C ASP A 76 0.72 -7.23 19.18
N LYS A 77 0.16 -6.02 19.20
CA LYS A 77 -0.41 -5.40 20.39
C LYS A 77 -1.53 -6.25 21.00
N ALA A 78 -2.46 -6.74 20.18
CA ALA A 78 -3.55 -7.58 20.65
C ALA A 78 -3.05 -8.89 21.27
N MET A 79 -2.05 -9.53 20.64
CA MET A 79 -1.41 -10.74 21.17
C MET A 79 -0.71 -10.47 22.51
N LEU A 80 0.04 -9.38 22.62
CA LEU A 80 0.72 -9.00 23.87
C LEU A 80 -0.27 -8.69 24.99
N GLN A 81 -1.37 -7.98 24.69
CA GLN A 81 -2.42 -7.69 25.66
C GLN A 81 -3.10 -8.96 26.17
N ASP A 82 -3.39 -9.93 25.29
CA ASP A 82 -3.95 -11.24 25.68
C ASP A 82 -2.99 -11.98 26.63
N VAL A 83 -1.67 -11.94 26.36
CA VAL A 83 -0.67 -12.52 27.26
C VAL A 83 -0.58 -11.80 28.60
N MET A 84 -0.58 -10.46 28.61
CA MET A 84 -0.54 -9.68 29.84
C MET A 84 -1.78 -9.89 30.70
N SER A 85 -2.94 -10.16 30.09
CA SER A 85 -4.18 -10.44 30.81
C SER A 85 -4.19 -11.83 31.48
N LYS A 86 -3.30 -12.74 31.06
CA LYS A 86 -3.15 -14.09 31.63
C LYS A 86 -2.10 -14.09 32.75
N LYS A 87 -2.34 -14.89 33.80
CA LYS A 87 -1.44 -15.01 34.96
C LYS A 87 -0.03 -15.48 34.52
N ALA A 88 1.02 -14.90 35.11
CA ALA A 88 2.41 -15.22 34.78
C ALA A 88 2.68 -16.73 34.84
N LEU A 89 3.02 -17.32 33.69
CA LEU A 89 3.21 -18.76 33.54
C LEU A 89 4.64 -19.18 33.86
N LYS A 90 4.79 -20.35 34.48
CA LYS A 90 6.08 -21.05 34.57
C LYS A 90 6.66 -21.26 33.16
N PRO A 91 8.00 -21.27 32.98
CA PRO A 91 8.63 -21.45 31.67
C PRO A 91 8.10 -22.63 30.85
N SER A 92 7.74 -23.73 31.51
CA SER A 92 7.17 -24.93 30.89
C SER A 92 5.80 -24.73 30.22
N ARG A 93 5.02 -23.72 30.61
CA ARG A 93 3.69 -23.42 30.04
C ARG A 93 3.72 -22.31 28.98
N LYS A 94 4.86 -21.61 28.82
CA LYS A 94 5.01 -20.56 27.80
C LYS A 94 4.81 -21.10 26.38
N ARG A 95 5.16 -22.37 26.14
CA ARG A 95 5.04 -23.01 24.83
C ARG A 95 3.58 -23.31 24.46
N THR A 96 2.82 -23.90 25.38
CA THR A 96 1.38 -24.16 25.20
C THR A 96 0.63 -22.85 24.93
N GLN A 97 0.96 -21.78 25.64
CA GLN A 97 0.39 -20.46 25.39
C GLN A 97 0.74 -19.92 23.99
N LEU A 98 1.95 -20.17 23.51
CA LEU A 98 2.40 -19.72 22.19
C LEU A 98 1.69 -20.49 21.06
N ASP A 99 1.45 -21.80 21.24
CA ASP A 99 0.62 -22.60 20.34
C ASP A 99 -0.85 -22.13 20.34
N GLU A 100 -1.43 -21.86 21.50
CA GLU A 100 -2.79 -21.31 21.61
C GLU A 100 -2.92 -19.96 20.89
N LEU A 101 -1.95 -19.06 21.07
CA LEU A 101 -1.94 -17.75 20.40
C LEU A 101 -1.70 -17.87 18.90
N ARG A 102 -0.85 -18.81 18.48
CA ARG A 102 -0.64 -19.13 17.07
C ARG A 102 -1.95 -19.53 16.41
N ASP A 103 -2.69 -20.43 17.04
CA ASP A 103 -3.93 -20.97 16.49
C ASP A 103 -5.06 -19.92 16.53
N ARG A 104 -5.13 -19.13 17.61
CA ARG A 104 -6.11 -18.04 17.79
C ARG A 104 -5.92 -16.89 16.80
N TYR A 105 -4.69 -16.40 16.65
CA TYR A 105 -4.37 -15.24 15.82
C TYR A 105 -3.91 -15.61 14.40
N ARG A 106 -3.84 -16.91 14.08
CA ARG A 106 -3.38 -17.47 12.80
C ARG A 106 -2.04 -16.88 12.34
N VAL A 107 -1.11 -16.72 13.27
CA VAL A 107 0.23 -16.19 13.02
C VAL A 107 1.23 -17.32 12.79
N SER A 108 2.35 -17.03 12.13
CA SER A 108 3.43 -18.02 12.00
C SER A 108 4.16 -18.23 13.33
N LEU A 109 4.73 -19.42 13.51
CA LEU A 109 5.57 -19.73 14.68
C LEU A 109 6.74 -18.74 14.78
N THR A 110 7.34 -18.33 13.66
CA THR A 110 8.40 -17.32 13.61
C THR A 110 7.94 -15.98 14.19
N LYS A 111 6.74 -15.50 13.82
CA LYS A 111 6.20 -14.22 14.31
C LYS A 111 5.92 -14.29 15.81
N ALA A 112 5.28 -15.37 16.27
CA ALA A 112 5.00 -15.57 17.68
C ALA A 112 6.28 -15.71 18.52
N CYS A 113 7.25 -16.52 18.10
CA CYS A 113 8.54 -16.67 18.78
C CYS A 113 9.32 -15.34 18.84
N ALA A 114 9.33 -14.55 17.76
CA ALA A 114 9.97 -13.25 17.72
C ALA A 114 9.30 -12.26 18.68
N LEU A 115 7.97 -12.20 18.70
CA LEU A 115 7.19 -11.32 19.57
C LEU A 115 7.42 -11.64 21.07
N PHE A 116 7.44 -12.93 21.42
CA PHE A 116 7.60 -13.39 22.80
C PHE A 116 9.05 -13.65 23.22
N HIS A 117 10.03 -13.41 22.35
CA HIS A 117 11.45 -13.65 22.61
C HIS A 117 11.75 -15.10 23.05
N ILE A 118 11.12 -16.07 22.39
CA ILE A 118 11.30 -17.51 22.67
C ILE A 118 12.08 -18.16 21.53
N SER A 119 13.02 -19.06 21.86
CA SER A 119 13.76 -19.82 20.85
C SER A 119 12.83 -20.68 19.99
N ARG A 120 13.15 -20.77 18.70
CA ARG A 120 12.46 -21.64 17.73
C ARG A 120 12.86 -23.11 17.86
N SER A 121 13.95 -23.43 18.57
CA SER A 121 14.67 -24.71 18.50
C SER A 121 14.58 -25.58 19.76
N LEU A 122 13.53 -25.44 20.55
CA LEU A 122 13.21 -26.40 21.63
C LEU A 122 11.90 -27.09 21.32
#